data_AF-A0A8D8P4W7-F1
#
_entry.id   AF-A0A8D8P4W7-F1
#
_cell.length_a   1.000
_cell.length_b   1.000
_cell.length_c   1.000
_cell.angle_alpha   90.00
_cell.angle_beta   90.00
_cell.angle_gamma   90.00
#
_symmetry.space_group_name_H-M   'P 1'
#
loop_
_entity.id
_entity.type
_entity.pdbx_description
1 polymer ?
#
loop_
_entity_poly.entity_id
_entity_poly.type
_entity_poly.pdbx_seq_one_letter_code
_entity_poly.pdbx_strand_id
1 'polypeptide(L)'
;MPIFTKKFAPKVAPPRTQRLNIGCPPHQEDLDDFRTIRLNLVDKQLCFVDGVWMSALRGAGGGTSGAGGGPGGGAALTSTTIDDLLRMKRRIKALEQENNLYQVKLDVLLDLLTENVIELNTLKEQ
;
A
#
# COMPACT_ATOMS: atom_id res chain seq x y z
N MET A 1 -20.39 35.18 -41.09
CA MET A 1 -20.72 33.74 -41.21
C MET A 1 -21.52 33.27 -40.00
N PRO A 2 -22.82 32.96 -40.13
CA PRO A 2 -23.64 32.46 -39.04
C PRO A 2 -23.82 30.93 -39.16
N ILE A 3 -22.85 30.13 -38.71
CA ILE A 3 -22.92 28.65 -38.78
C ILE A 3 -22.69 27.92 -37.44
N PHE A 4 -22.24 28.62 -36.39
CA PHE A 4 -21.89 27.99 -35.10
C PHE A 4 -22.83 28.35 -33.93
N THR A 5 -24.00 28.89 -34.21
CA THR A 5 -24.88 29.48 -33.17
C THR A 5 -25.51 28.49 -32.19
N LYS A 6 -25.38 27.17 -32.38
CA LYS A 6 -25.99 26.15 -31.51
C LYS A 6 -25.09 25.00 -31.05
N LYS A 7 -23.83 24.91 -31.49
CA LYS A 7 -22.95 23.80 -31.08
C LYS A 7 -22.15 24.07 -29.80
N PHE A 8 -22.04 25.33 -29.39
CA PHE A 8 -21.27 25.76 -28.21
C PHE A 8 -22.16 26.34 -27.10
N ALA A 9 -23.47 26.07 -27.13
CA ALA A 9 -24.35 26.44 -26.03
C ALA A 9 -24.10 25.50 -24.84
N PRO A 10 -23.93 26.01 -23.61
CA PRO A 10 -23.85 25.18 -22.42
C PRO A 10 -25.10 24.32 -22.30
N LYS A 11 -24.95 23.00 -22.44
CA LYS A 11 -26.06 22.06 -22.22
C LYS A 11 -26.21 21.88 -20.71
N VAL A 12 -27.39 22.19 -20.17
CA VAL A 12 -27.72 21.88 -18.78
C VAL A 12 -27.73 20.36 -18.63
N ALA A 13 -26.91 19.84 -17.71
CA ALA A 13 -26.84 18.41 -17.46
C ALA A 13 -28.21 17.90 -16.96
N PRO A 14 -28.72 16.77 -17.48
CA PRO A 14 -29.95 16.18 -16.99
C PRO A 14 -29.90 15.94 -15.47
N PRO A 15 -31.00 16.13 -14.73
CA PRO A 15 -31.06 15.83 -13.30
C PRO A 15 -30.75 14.35 -13.07
N ARG A 16 -29.79 14.05 -12.19
CA ARG A 16 -29.57 12.66 -11.73
C ARG A 16 -30.74 12.25 -10.84
N THR A 17 -31.70 11.53 -11.40
CA THR A 17 -32.89 11.03 -10.69
C THR A 17 -32.62 9.79 -9.84
N GLN A 18 -31.40 9.22 -9.88
CA GLN A 18 -31.04 8.02 -9.13
C GLN A 18 -29.72 8.24 -8.37
N ARG A 19 -29.81 8.51 -7.07
CA ARG A 19 -28.71 8.32 -6.12
C ARG A 19 -29.05 7.15 -5.22
N LEU A 20 -28.95 5.94 -5.74
CA LEU A 20 -29.06 4.73 -4.93
C LEU A 20 -28.00 3.74 -5.40
N ASN A 21 -26.84 3.75 -4.75
CA ASN A 21 -25.83 2.69 -4.82
C ASN A 21 -26.34 1.41 -4.10
N ILE A 22 -27.63 1.07 -4.21
CA ILE A 22 -28.25 -0.09 -3.56
C ILE A 22 -28.42 -1.27 -4.53
N GLY A 23 -28.05 -1.10 -5.81
CA GLY A 23 -28.17 -2.14 -6.83
C GLY A 23 -26.93 -2.40 -7.67
N CYS A 24 -25.81 -1.70 -7.41
CA CYS A 24 -24.55 -2.10 -8.01
C CYS A 24 -23.95 -3.17 -7.09
N PRO A 25 -23.80 -4.44 -7.52
CA PRO A 25 -22.98 -5.36 -6.77
C PRO A 25 -21.63 -4.69 -6.54
N PRO A 26 -21.01 -4.84 -5.34
CA PRO A 26 -19.65 -4.35 -5.16
C PRO A 26 -18.84 -4.92 -6.31
N HIS A 27 -18.31 -4.02 -7.15
CA HIS A 27 -17.46 -4.42 -8.27
C HIS A 27 -16.20 -4.98 -7.63
N GLN A 28 -16.22 -6.27 -7.35
CA GLN A 28 -15.10 -7.02 -6.84
C GLN A 28 -14.20 -7.30 -8.03
N GLU A 29 -13.54 -6.25 -8.53
CA GLU A 29 -12.30 -6.47 -9.26
C GLU A 29 -11.36 -7.16 -8.29
N ASP A 30 -10.80 -8.29 -8.70
CA ASP A 30 -9.64 -8.85 -8.04
C ASP A 30 -8.50 -7.85 -8.24
N LEU A 31 -8.43 -6.85 -7.35
CA LEU A 31 -7.40 -5.83 -7.30
C LEU A 31 -5.99 -6.43 -7.16
N ASP A 32 -5.91 -7.73 -6.88
CA ASP A 32 -4.70 -8.52 -6.90
C ASP A 32 -4.02 -8.51 -8.29
N ASP A 33 -4.78 -8.40 -9.40
CA ASP A 33 -4.23 -8.24 -10.75
C ASP A 33 -3.44 -6.93 -10.92
N PHE A 34 -3.79 -5.89 -10.16
CA PHE A 34 -3.11 -4.59 -10.18
C PHE A 34 -2.02 -4.46 -9.12
N ARG A 35 -1.72 -5.50 -8.32
CA ARG A 35 -0.67 -5.44 -7.29
C ARG A 35 0.73 -5.22 -7.86
N THR A 36 0.96 -5.66 -9.10
CA THR A 36 2.29 -5.61 -9.70
C THR A 36 2.22 -5.03 -11.10
N ILE A 37 2.35 -3.71 -11.19
CA ILE A 37 2.46 -3.01 -12.48
C ILE A 37 3.87 -3.19 -13.01
N ARG A 38 4.00 -3.77 -14.21
CA ARG A 38 5.30 -3.97 -14.88
C ARG A 38 5.34 -3.26 -16.22
N LEU A 39 6.46 -2.63 -16.53
CA LEU A 39 6.75 -1.99 -17.80
C LEU A 39 7.88 -2.74 -18.48
N ASN A 40 7.59 -3.31 -19.66
CA ASN A 40 8.59 -3.97 -20.49
C ASN A 40 9.10 -2.97 -21.54
N LEU A 41 10.36 -2.61 -21.44
CA LEU A 41 11.11 -1.87 -22.45
C LEU A 41 11.94 -2.85 -23.31
N VAL A 42 12.58 -2.35 -24.35
CA VAL A 42 13.37 -3.17 -25.29
C VAL A 42 14.50 -3.90 -24.57
N ASP A 43 15.20 -3.22 -23.66
CA ASP A 43 16.39 -3.70 -22.96
C ASP A 43 16.17 -3.94 -21.46
N LYS A 44 15.05 -3.46 -20.89
CA LYS A 44 14.80 -3.44 -19.45
C LYS A 44 13.39 -3.84 -19.09
N GLN A 45 13.21 -4.35 -17.87
CA GLN A 45 11.90 -4.50 -17.25
C GLN A 45 11.88 -3.62 -16.00
N LEU A 46 10.81 -2.85 -15.81
CA LEU A 46 10.60 -2.04 -14.61
C LEU A 46 9.36 -2.52 -13.87
N CYS A 47 9.38 -2.48 -12.54
CA CYS A 47 8.21 -2.71 -11.69
C CYS A 47 7.86 -1.41 -10.98
N PHE A 48 6.59 -1.01 -11.01
CA PHE A 48 6.11 0.15 -10.28
C PHE A 48 5.70 -0.25 -8.87
N VAL A 49 6.36 0.33 -7.88
CA VAL A 49 6.22 -0.01 -6.47
C VAL A 49 6.22 1.27 -5.64
N ASP A 50 5.17 1.48 -4.84
CA ASP A 50 5.03 2.63 -3.95
C ASP A 50 5.28 4.00 -4.64
N GLY A 51 4.85 4.16 -5.89
CA GLY A 51 5.03 5.41 -6.63
C GLY A 51 6.34 5.52 -7.43
N VAL A 52 7.21 4.51 -7.36
CA VAL A 52 8.54 4.53 -7.96
C VAL A 52 8.73 3.35 -8.91
N TRP A 53 9.35 3.61 -10.07
CA TRP A 53 9.78 2.55 -11.00
C TRP A 53 11.12 1.96 -10.59
N MET A 54 11.16 0.66 -10.30
CA MET A 54 12.37 -0.07 -9.93
C MET A 54 12.80 -1.01 -11.04
N SER A 55 14.11 -1.17 -11.23
CA SER A 55 14.67 -2.08 -12.24
C SER A 55 14.46 -3.53 -11.83
N ALA A 56 13.69 -4.27 -12.61
CA ALA A 56 13.48 -5.71 -12.45
C ALA A 56 14.40 -6.49 -13.40
N LEU A 57 15.10 -7.49 -12.89
CA LEU A 57 15.78 -8.46 -13.73
C LEU A 57 14.72 -9.32 -14.42
N ARG A 58 14.70 -9.30 -15.76
CA ARG A 58 13.81 -10.15 -16.56
C ARG A 58 14.10 -11.60 -16.16
N GLY A 59 13.14 -12.26 -15.52
CA GLY A 59 13.25 -13.65 -15.12
C GLY A 59 13.35 -14.53 -16.36
N ALA A 60 14.56 -14.76 -16.86
CA ALA A 60 14.84 -15.78 -17.83
C ALA A 60 14.77 -17.12 -17.08
N GLY A 61 13.77 -17.94 -17.43
CA GLY A 61 13.82 -19.34 -17.10
C GLY A 61 15.11 -19.95 -17.66
N GLY A 62 15.89 -20.59 -16.79
CA GLY A 62 16.98 -21.50 -17.13
C GLY A 62 18.18 -20.88 -17.85
N GLY A 63 19.32 -20.79 -17.15
CA GLY A 63 20.61 -20.58 -17.82
C GLY A 63 21.67 -19.95 -16.93
N THR A 64 22.77 -20.66 -16.77
CA THR A 64 23.96 -20.34 -15.98
C THR A 64 24.73 -19.10 -16.45
N SER A 65 25.55 -18.57 -15.53
CA SER A 65 26.79 -17.78 -15.73
C SER A 65 26.68 -16.35 -16.27
N GLY A 66 27.28 -15.42 -15.54
CA GLY A 66 27.49 -14.05 -16.02
C GLY A 66 27.96 -13.11 -14.92
N ALA A 67 29.19 -13.32 -14.44
CA ALA A 67 29.91 -12.30 -13.69
C ALA A 67 30.08 -11.05 -14.58
N GLY A 68 29.63 -9.90 -14.10
CA GLY A 68 29.69 -8.64 -14.84
C GLY A 68 29.35 -7.44 -13.97
N GLY A 69 30.09 -7.27 -12.87
CA GLY A 69 30.00 -6.08 -12.01
C GLY A 69 30.73 -4.90 -12.65
N GLY A 70 29.99 -3.98 -13.26
CA GLY A 70 30.47 -2.63 -13.60
C GLY A 70 30.20 -1.65 -12.45
N PRO A 71 31.10 -0.71 -12.14
CA PRO A 71 30.93 0.22 -11.04
C PRO A 71 29.95 1.32 -11.47
N GLY A 72 28.67 1.19 -11.09
CA GLY A 72 27.63 2.20 -11.37
C GLY A 72 26.27 1.64 -11.77
N GLY A 73 26.14 0.33 -11.97
CA GLY A 73 24.84 -0.31 -12.22
C GLY A 73 24.15 -0.67 -10.91
N GLY A 74 23.06 0.04 -10.56
CA GLY A 74 22.19 -0.38 -9.46
C GLY A 74 21.78 -1.84 -9.65
N ALA A 75 21.99 -2.66 -8.61
CA ALA A 75 21.72 -4.09 -8.67
C ALA A 75 20.26 -4.33 -9.10
N ALA A 76 20.06 -4.94 -10.27
CA ALA A 76 18.74 -5.29 -10.75
C ALA A 76 18.12 -6.33 -9.82
N LEU A 77 16.99 -5.99 -9.19
CA LEU A 77 16.28 -6.87 -8.27
C LEU A 77 15.42 -7.85 -9.09
N THR A 78 15.36 -9.12 -8.72
CA THR A 78 14.43 -10.05 -9.37
C THR A 78 13.00 -9.70 -8.94
N SER A 79 12.00 -10.10 -9.73
CA SER A 79 10.59 -9.94 -9.33
C SER A 79 10.33 -10.47 -7.92
N THR A 80 10.87 -11.66 -7.61
CA THR A 80 10.71 -12.30 -6.30
C THR A 80 11.30 -11.46 -5.17
N THR A 81 12.50 -10.88 -5.35
CA THR A 81 13.09 -10.04 -4.30
C THR A 81 12.32 -8.74 -4.09
N ILE A 82 11.74 -8.17 -5.15
CA ILE A 82 10.85 -6.99 -5.03
C ILE A 82 9.59 -7.33 -4.23
N ASP A 83 8.97 -8.48 -4.52
CA ASP A 83 7.78 -8.96 -3.81
C ASP A 83 8.08 -9.24 -2.33
N ASP A 84 9.23 -9.83 -2.02
CA ASP A 84 9.71 -10.06 -0.65
C ASP A 84 9.97 -8.76 0.11
N LEU A 85 10.62 -7.78 -0.51
CA LEU A 85 10.83 -6.45 0.08
C LEU A 85 9.50 -5.76 0.40
N LEU A 86 8.50 -5.89 -0.47
CA LEU A 86 7.16 -5.35 -0.24
C LEU A 86 6.43 -6.04 0.91
N ARG A 87 6.56 -7.36 1.00
CA ARG A 87 6.02 -8.13 2.13
C ARG A 87 6.69 -7.72 3.44
N MET A 88 8.02 -7.56 3.43
CA MET A 88 8.79 -7.12 4.58
C MET A 88 8.41 -5.71 5.03
N LYS A 89 8.29 -4.76 4.09
CA LYS A 89 7.85 -3.38 4.39
C LYS A 89 6.46 -3.33 5.03
N ARG A 90 5.52 -4.15 4.55
CA ARG A 90 4.19 -4.30 5.17
C ARG A 90 4.29 -4.85 6.59
N ARG A 91 5.15 -5.86 6.81
CA ARG A 91 5.35 -6.45 8.13
C ARG A 91 5.95 -5.44 9.12
N ILE A 92 6.90 -4.61 8.69
CA ILE A 92 7.50 -3.55 9.52
C ILE A 92 6.43 -2.57 9.99
N LYS A 93 5.60 -2.04 9.08
CA LYS A 93 4.51 -1.12 9.46
C LYS A 93 3.54 -1.73 10.46
N ALA A 94 3.17 -3.00 10.26
CA ALA A 94 2.30 -3.70 11.19
C ALA A 94 2.95 -3.86 12.58
N LEU A 95 4.25 -4.20 12.62
CA LEU A 95 5.01 -4.31 13.86
C LEU A 95 5.13 -2.96 14.58
N GLU A 96 5.35 -1.86 13.86
CA GLU A 96 5.40 -0.51 14.43
C GLU A 96 4.06 -0.13 15.07
N GLN A 97 2.95 -0.40 14.39
CA GLN A 97 1.61 -0.15 14.95
C GLN A 97 1.32 -1.03 16.18
N GLU A 98 1.71 -2.30 16.13
CA GLU A 98 1.56 -3.23 17.25
C GLU A 98 2.38 -2.78 18.46
N ASN A 99 3.62 -2.33 18.23
CA ASN A 99 4.51 -1.82 19.27
C ASN A 99 3.92 -0.56 19.95
N ASN A 100 3.43 0.39 19.16
CA ASN A 100 2.76 1.58 19.70
C ASN A 100 1.54 1.21 20.56
N LEU A 101 0.75 0.22 20.12
CA LEU A 101 -0.39 -0.26 20.89
C LEU A 101 0.05 -0.95 22.20
N TYR A 102 1.12 -1.74 22.17
CA TYR A 102 1.67 -2.34 23.39
C TYR A 102 2.13 -1.29 24.39
N GLN A 103 2.75 -0.20 23.91
CA GLN A 103 3.16 0.89 24.78
C GLN A 103 1.96 1.51 25.49
N VAL A 104 0.89 1.85 24.76
CA VAL A 104 -0.35 2.37 25.36
C VAL A 104 -0.99 1.37 26.33
N LYS A 105 -0.99 0.06 26.02
CA LYS A 105 -1.52 -0.97 26.92
C LYS A 105 -0.73 -1.05 28.22
N LEU A 106 0.60 -0.93 28.15
CA LEU A 106 1.45 -0.93 29.33
C LEU A 106 1.14 0.28 30.22
N ASP A 107 1.03 1.48 29.63
CA ASP A 107 0.72 2.70 30.38
C ASP A 107 -0.61 2.57 31.12
N VAL A 108 -1.67 2.13 30.43
CA VAL A 108 -3.00 1.93 31.05
C VAL A 108 -2.97 0.88 32.16
N LEU A 109 -2.29 -0.25 31.94
CA LEU A 109 -2.18 -1.29 32.96
C LEU A 109 -1.40 -0.81 34.19
N LEU A 110 -0.40 0.03 33.99
CA LEU A 110 0.41 0.59 35.06
C LEU A 110 -0.42 1.57 35.89
N ASP A 111 -1.19 2.46 35.24
CA ASP A 111 -2.13 3.37 35.92
C ASP A 111 -3.16 2.59 36.75
N LEU A 112 -3.79 1.56 36.16
CA LEU A 112 -4.77 0.72 36.87
C LEU A 112 -4.14 -0.03 38.05
N LEU A 113 -2.92 -0.55 37.89
CA LEU A 113 -2.22 -1.22 38.99
C LEU A 113 -1.91 -0.23 40.12
N THR A 114 -1.45 0.97 39.78
CA THR A 114 -1.18 2.02 40.76
C THR A 114 -2.43 2.41 41.53
N GLU A 115 -3.57 2.59 40.85
CA GLU A 115 -4.87 2.87 41.48
C GLU A 115 -5.26 1.76 42.47
N ASN A 116 -5.24 0.50 42.03
CA ASN A 116 -5.57 -0.65 42.88
C ASN A 116 -4.64 -0.78 44.10
N VAL A 117 -3.34 -0.49 43.94
CA VAL A 117 -2.39 -0.51 45.05
C VAL A 117 -2.68 0.58 46.06
N ILE A 118 -3.05 1.78 45.60
CA ILE A 118 -3.45 2.88 46.48
C ILE A 118 -4.72 2.49 47.25
N GLU A 119 -5.75 1.99 46.58
CA GLU A 119 -6.99 1.55 47.21
C GLU A 119 -6.74 0.49 48.29
N LEU A 120 -5.95 -0.54 47.98
CA LEU A 120 -5.60 -1.59 48.95
C LEU A 120 -4.86 -1.05 50.18
N ASN A 121 -3.94 -0.09 49.99
CA ASN A 121 -3.25 0.53 51.12
C ASN A 121 -4.22 1.35 51.99
N THR A 122 -5.15 2.10 51.38
CA THR A 122 -6.15 2.84 52.16
C THR A 122 -7.08 1.94 52.96
N LEU A 123 -7.45 0.77 52.42
CA LEU A 123 -8.26 -0.23 53.12
C LEU A 123 -7.50 -0.90 54.28
N LYS A 124 -6.19 -1.08 54.14
CA LYS A 124 -5.33 -1.66 55.17
C LYS A 124 -5.08 -0.71 56.35
N GLU A 125 -5.17 0.60 56.11
CA GLU A 125 -4.99 1.65 57.12
C GLU A 125 -6.27 1.98 57.92
N GLN A 126 -7.42 1.40 57.54
CA GLN A 126 -8.69 1.46 58.30
C GLN A 126 -8.81 0.28 59.28
#